data_AF-A0A4P7IHW8-F1
#
_entry.id   AF-A0A4P7IHW8-F1
#
_cell.length_a   1.000
_cell.length_b   1.000
_cell.length_c   1.000
_cell.angle_alpha   90.00
_cell.angle_beta   90.00
_cell.angle_gamma   90.00
#
_symmetry.space_group_name_H-M   'P 1'
#
loop_
_entity.id
_entity.type
_entity.pdbx_description
1 polymer ?
#
loop_
_entity_poly.entity_id
_entity_poly.type
_entity_poly.pdbx_seq_one_letter_code
_entity_poly.pdbx_strand_id
1 'polypeptide(L)'
;MASDSSKVWSIFSLVSAVGAAAVAKKGLNTSWRAATGKNPPANPADPDVNIWEAVLWATVSGTLIAIARMLASRKAADYYARSTGHLPPQLKRDFQDADAAPAPNA
;
A
#
# COMPACT_ATOMS: atom_id res chain seq x y z
N MET A 1 -22.38 23.42 14.81
CA MET A 1 -21.17 22.79 15.42
C MET A 1 -20.69 21.61 14.55
N ALA A 2 -20.29 21.86 13.29
CA ALA A 2 -19.82 20.81 12.37
C ALA A 2 -18.30 20.83 12.11
N SER A 3 -17.58 21.75 12.75
CA SER A 3 -16.15 21.98 12.52
C SER A 3 -15.24 21.18 13.45
N ASP A 4 -15.73 20.73 14.61
CA ASP A 4 -14.93 19.98 15.58
C ASP A 4 -14.71 18.52 15.18
N SER A 5 -15.76 17.85 14.66
CA SER A 5 -15.65 16.44 14.22
C SER A 5 -14.66 16.29 13.06
N SER A 6 -14.71 17.19 12.08
CA SER A 6 -13.79 17.19 10.92
C SER A 6 -12.34 17.45 11.32
N LYS A 7 -12.08 18.34 12.30
CA LYS A 7 -10.72 18.59 12.81
C LYS A 7 -10.21 17.43 13.65
N VAL A 8 -11.02 16.90 14.57
CA VAL A 8 -10.65 15.73 15.39
C VAL A 8 -10.38 14.53 14.50
N TRP A 9 -11.21 14.29 13.49
CA TRP A 9 -11.00 13.24 12.50
C TRP A 9 -9.74 13.45 11.68
N SER A 10 -9.44 14.69 11.25
CA SER A 10 -8.23 15.00 10.49
C SER A 10 -6.97 14.81 11.33
N ILE A 11 -6.97 15.28 12.58
CA ILE A 11 -5.87 15.10 13.53
C ILE A 11 -5.66 13.61 13.82
N PHE A 12 -6.75 12.88 14.09
CA PHE A 12 -6.69 11.44 14.32
C PHE A 12 -6.15 10.68 13.11
N SER A 13 -6.59 11.03 11.91
CA SER A 13 -6.10 10.45 10.65
C SER A 13 -4.62 10.73 10.44
N LEU A 14 -4.17 11.96 10.72
CA LEU A 14 -2.76 12.35 10.61
C LEU A 14 -1.90 11.58 11.61
N VAL A 15 -2.30 11.53 12.89
CA VAL A 15 -1.59 10.79 13.93
C VAL A 15 -1.54 9.30 13.60
N SER A 16 -2.66 8.74 13.10
CA SER A 16 -2.73 7.34 12.65
C SER A 16 -1.78 7.08 11.48
N ALA A 17 -1.73 7.97 10.49
CA ALA A 17 -0.82 7.85 9.35
C ALA A 17 0.64 7.93 9.79
N VAL A 18 0.99 8.86 10.68
CA VAL A 18 2.35 9.00 11.23
C VAL A 18 2.73 7.75 12.04
N GLY A 19 1.83 7.25 12.88
CA GLY A 19 2.05 6.03 13.67
C GLY A 19 2.24 4.81 12.77
N ALA A 20 1.37 4.64 11.77
CA ALA A 20 1.49 3.56 10.79
C ALA A 20 2.81 3.63 10.02
N ALA A 21 3.21 4.83 9.58
CA ALA A 21 4.49 5.04 8.91
C ALA A 21 5.68 4.69 9.81
N ALA A 22 5.65 5.05 11.10
CA ALA A 22 6.70 4.73 12.05
C ALA A 22 6.84 3.22 12.28
N VAL A 23 5.71 2.51 12.43
CA VAL A 23 5.68 1.05 12.58
C VAL A 23 6.17 0.36 11.32
N ALA A 24 5.70 0.78 10.14
CA ALA A 24 6.14 0.25 8.85
C ALA A 24 7.65 0.43 8.67
N LYS A 25 8.18 1.63 8.95
CA LYS A 25 9.62 1.93 8.88
C LYS A 25 10.43 1.03 9.81
N LYS A 26 9.96 0.81 11.04
CA LYS A 26 10.63 -0.08 12.00
C LYS A 26 10.63 -1.53 11.52
N GLY A 27 9.49 -2.02 11.02
CA GLY A 27 9.37 -3.38 10.46
C GLY A 27 10.31 -3.60 9.28
N LEU A 28 10.32 -2.66 8.32
CA LEU A 28 11.23 -2.70 7.18
C LEU A 28 12.70 -2.71 7.62
N ASN A 29 13.09 -1.80 8.53
CA ASN A 29 14.46 -1.74 9.04
C ASN A 29 14.89 -3.02 9.75
N THR A 30 14.02 -3.59 10.58
CA THR A 30 14.31 -4.85 11.30
C THR A 30 14.42 -6.02 10.33
N SER A 31 13.48 -6.13 9.37
CA SER A 31 13.48 -7.20 8.37
C SER A 31 14.75 -7.16 7.50
N TRP A 32 15.18 -5.96 7.09
CA TRP A 32 16.38 -5.78 6.29
C TRP A 32 17.65 -6.11 7.06
N ARG A 33 17.77 -5.62 8.30
CA ARG A 33 18.90 -5.96 9.17
C ARG A 33 18.97 -7.46 9.44
N ALA A 34 17.82 -8.12 9.63
CA ALA A 34 17.78 -9.57 9.83
C ALA A 34 18.21 -10.34 8.58
N ALA A 35 17.80 -9.89 7.38
CA ALA A 35 18.12 -10.57 6.13
C ALA A 35 19.56 -10.30 5.64
N THR A 36 20.08 -9.08 5.82
CA THR A 36 21.35 -8.63 5.21
C THR A 36 22.46 -8.36 6.23
N GLY A 37 22.14 -8.26 7.51
CA GLY A 37 23.09 -7.83 8.56
C GLY A 37 23.48 -6.35 8.50
N LYS A 38 22.95 -5.58 7.54
CA LYS A 38 23.35 -4.21 7.24
C LYS A 38 22.20 -3.23 7.45
N ASN A 39 22.51 -1.93 7.54
CA ASN A 39 21.47 -0.91 7.56
C ASN A 39 20.81 -0.81 6.17
N PRO A 40 19.49 -0.58 6.10
CA PRO A 40 18.78 -0.44 4.84
C PRO A 40 19.28 0.76 4.02
N PRO A 41 19.45 0.61 2.69
CA PRO A 41 19.76 1.72 1.80
C PRO A 41 18.50 2.59 1.69
N ALA A 42 18.34 3.48 2.67
CA ALA A 42 17.12 4.27 2.86
C ALA A 42 17.30 5.73 2.44
N ASN A 43 18.50 6.12 2.06
CA ASN A 43 18.81 7.49 1.67
C ASN A 43 19.08 7.57 0.16
N PRO A 44 18.09 8.00 -0.66
CA PRO A 44 18.26 8.14 -2.09
C PRO A 44 19.23 9.26 -2.49
N ALA A 45 19.66 10.09 -1.54
CA ALA A 45 20.70 11.11 -1.73
C ALA A 45 22.10 10.64 -1.29
N ASP A 46 22.25 9.37 -0.90
CA ASP A 46 23.52 8.79 -0.49
C ASP A 46 24.32 8.38 -1.73
N PRO A 47 25.43 9.08 -2.07
CA PRO A 47 26.20 8.81 -3.27
C PRO A 47 26.94 7.46 -3.22
N ASP A 48 27.04 6.85 -2.02
CA ASP A 48 27.69 5.54 -1.83
C ASP A 48 26.75 4.36 -2.09
N VAL A 49 25.44 4.60 -2.28
CA VAL A 49 24.48 3.56 -2.66
C VAL A 49 24.51 3.35 -4.18
N ASN A 50 24.92 2.15 -4.61
CA ASN A 50 24.89 1.81 -6.03
C ASN A 50 23.44 1.86 -6.55
N ILE A 51 23.20 2.60 -7.63
CA ILE A 51 21.87 2.79 -8.25
C ILE A 51 21.17 1.45 -8.48
N TRP A 52 21.91 0.40 -8.87
CA TRP A 52 21.36 -0.94 -9.08
C TRP A 52 20.83 -1.59 -7.82
N GLU A 53 21.48 -1.38 -6.67
CA GLU A 53 21.04 -1.90 -5.38
C GLU A 53 19.75 -1.20 -4.92
N ALA A 54 19.66 0.12 -5.15
CA ALA A 54 18.44 0.89 -4.88
C ALA A 54 17.27 0.44 -5.78
N VAL A 55 17.51 0.21 -7.07
CA VAL A 55 16.48 -0.27 -8.01
C VAL A 55 16.00 -1.67 -7.62
N LEU A 56 16.91 -2.59 -7.28
CA LEU A 56 16.56 -3.93 -6.83
C LEU A 56 15.72 -3.87 -5.54
N TRP A 57 16.15 -3.07 -4.57
CA TRP A 57 15.42 -2.87 -3.32
C TRP A 57 14.01 -2.30 -3.55
N ALA A 58 13.89 -1.27 -4.40
CA ALA A 58 12.62 -0.65 -4.74
C ALA A 58 11.68 -1.62 -5.46
N THR A 59 12.21 -2.42 -6.40
CA THR A 59 11.43 -3.41 -7.15
C THR A 59 10.89 -4.50 -6.24
N VAL A 60 11.77 -5.08 -5.40
CA VAL A 60 11.38 -6.15 -4.46
C VAL A 60 10.39 -5.62 -3.43
N SER A 61 10.70 -4.49 -2.79
CA SER A 61 9.83 -3.89 -1.78
C SER A 61 8.49 -3.47 -2.37
N GLY A 62 8.49 -2.80 -3.53
CA GLY A 62 7.29 -2.38 -4.23
C GLY A 62 6.39 -3.54 -4.60
N THR A 63 6.97 -4.63 -5.11
CA THR A 63 6.23 -5.86 -5.46
C THR A 63 5.59 -6.49 -4.21
N LEU A 64 6.35 -6.64 -3.12
CA LEU A 64 5.82 -7.19 -1.87
C LEU A 64 4.70 -6.33 -1.29
N ILE A 65 4.86 -5.01 -1.29
CA ILE A 65 3.82 -4.07 -0.82
C ILE A 65 2.56 -4.18 -1.69
N ALA A 66 2.70 -4.29 -3.01
CA ALA A 66 1.57 -4.45 -3.92
C ALA A 66 0.80 -5.76 -3.66
N ILE A 67 1.51 -6.87 -3.48
CA ILE A 67 0.91 -8.17 -3.12
C ILE A 67 0.19 -8.07 -1.77
N ALA A 68 0.85 -7.50 -0.75
CA ALA A 68 0.27 -7.32 0.58
C ALA A 68 -1.02 -6.48 0.51
N ARG A 69 -1.01 -5.38 -0.24
CA ARG A 69 -2.20 -4.54 -0.46
C ARG A 69 -3.32 -5.32 -1.14
N MET A 70 -3.02 -6.08 -2.19
CA MET A 70 -4.00 -6.91 -2.88
C MET A 70 -4.67 -7.92 -1.94
N LEU A 71 -3.87 -8.64 -1.13
CA LEU A 71 -4.37 -9.62 -0.18
C LEU A 71 -5.19 -8.95 0.94
N ALA A 72 -4.73 -7.82 1.46
CA ALA A 72 -5.44 -7.05 2.47
C ALA A 72 -6.79 -6.56 1.95
N SER A 73 -6.83 -5.99 0.74
CA SER A 73 -8.08 -5.55 0.10
C SER A 73 -9.06 -6.71 -0.11
N ARG A 74 -8.58 -7.88 -0.57
CA ARG A 74 -9.41 -9.09 -0.68
C ARG A 74 -9.97 -9.52 0.67
N LYS A 75 -9.14 -9.59 1.71
CA LYS A 75 -9.58 -9.96 3.06
C LYS A 75 -10.57 -8.97 3.65
N ALA A 76 -10.37 -7.68 3.44
CA ALA A 76 -11.31 -6.65 3.87
C ALA A 76 -12.66 -6.81 3.17
N ALA A 77 -12.65 -7.08 1.86
CA ALA A 77 -13.88 -7.35 1.10
C ALA A 77 -14.59 -8.62 1.57
N ASP A 78 -13.85 -9.72 1.78
CA ASP A 78 -14.39 -10.98 2.32
C ASP A 78 -14.97 -10.78 3.72
N TYR A 79 -14.26 -10.05 4.59
CA TYR A 79 -14.72 -9.76 5.94
C TYR A 79 -15.96 -8.87 5.95
N TYR A 80 -16.01 -7.86 5.08
CA TYR A 80 -17.18 -7.01 4.91
C TYR A 80 -18.38 -7.83 4.39
N ALA A 81 -18.18 -8.68 3.38
CA ALA A 81 -19.22 -9.56 2.84
C ALA A 81 -19.74 -10.56 3.90
N ARG A 82 -18.85 -11.13 4.71
CA ARG A 82 -19.21 -12.02 5.82
C ARG A 82 -19.94 -11.31 6.96
N SER A 83 -19.61 -10.05 7.23
CA SER A 83 -20.20 -9.30 8.36
C SER A 83 -21.51 -8.58 8.00
N THR A 84 -21.72 -8.22 6.73
CA THR A 84 -22.91 -7.48 6.28
C THR A 84 -23.90 -8.33 5.47
N GLY A 85 -23.53 -9.55 5.05
CA GLY A 85 -24.41 -10.49 4.35
C GLY A 85 -24.80 -10.11 2.92
N HIS A 86 -24.41 -8.93 2.44
CA HIS A 86 -24.72 -8.40 1.11
C HIS A 86 -23.45 -7.84 0.48
N LEU A 87 -23.13 -8.26 -0.75
CA LEU A 87 -22.01 -7.72 -1.51
C LEU A 87 -22.33 -6.27 -1.93
N PRO A 88 -21.54 -5.24 -1.53
CA PRO A 88 -21.78 -3.88 -1.99
C PRO A 88 -21.67 -3.82 -3.52
N PRO A 89 -22.59 -3.09 -4.20
CA PRO A 89 -22.78 -3.11 -5.66
C PRO A 89 -21.61 -2.57 -6.49
N GLN A 90 -20.50 -2.19 -5.84
CA GLN A 90 -19.29 -1.62 -6.43
C GLN A 90 -18.25 -2.70 -6.81
N LEU A 91 -18.51 -3.98 -6.51
CA LEU A 91 -17.69 -5.14 -6.94
C LEU A 91 -18.11 -5.67 -8.32
N LYS A 92 -18.64 -4.79 -9.18
CA LYS A 92 -18.86 -5.11 -10.60
C LYS A 92 -17.47 -5.17 -11.25
N ARG A 93 -17.19 -6.26 -11.96
CA ARG A 93 -15.92 -6.50 -12.66
C ARG A 93 -15.50 -5.24 -13.42
N ASP A 94 -14.36 -4.67 -13.06
CA ASP A 94 -13.71 -3.66 -13.89
C ASP A 94 -13.29 -4.36 -15.20
N PHE A 95 -14.05 -4.10 -16.26
CA PHE A 95 -13.69 -4.13 -17.69
C PHE A 95 -12.46 -4.97 -18.09
N GLN A 96 -12.39 -6.25 -17.69
CA GLN A 96 -11.45 -7.23 -18.23
C GLN A 96 -11.99 -7.94 -19.48
N ASP A 97 -13.15 -7.51 -19.96
CA ASP A 97 -13.71 -7.94 -21.23
C ASP A 97 -13.05 -7.09 -22.33
N ALA A 98 -11.95 -7.59 -22.91
CA ALA A 98 -11.29 -6.97 -24.06
C ALA A 98 -12.24 -6.76 -25.25
N ASP A 99 -13.32 -7.53 -25.31
CA ASP A 99 -14.39 -7.44 -26.31
C ASP A 99 -15.30 -6.21 -26.14
N ALA A 100 -15.27 -5.54 -24.99
CA ALA A 100 -16.07 -4.35 -24.69
C ALA A 100 -15.31 -3.02 -24.91
N ALA A 101 -14.03 -3.07 -25.28
CA ALA A 101 -13.29 -1.87 -25.64
C ALA A 101 -13.73 -1.39 -27.04
N PRO A 102 -14.27 -0.15 -27.19
CA PRO A 102 -14.55 0.37 -28.52
C PRO A 102 -13.24 0.43 -29.31
N ALA A 103 -13.25 -0.17 -30.50
CA ALA A 103 -12.07 -0.23 -31.35
C ALA A 103 -11.52 1.19 -31.58
N PRO A 104 -10.19 1.38 -31.50
CA PRO A 104 -9.58 2.67 -31.80
C PRO A 104 -9.94 3.04 -33.22
N ASN A 105 -10.53 4.23 -33.38
CA ASN A 105 -10.80 4.84 -34.67
C ASN A 105 -9.48 5.08 -35.39
N ALA A 106 -9.23 4.29 -36.44
CA ALA A 106 -8.15 4.48 -37.40
C ALA A 106 -8.34 5.76 -38.23
#